data_AF-A0A821SR60-F1
#
_entry.id   AF-A0A821SR60-F1
#
_cell.length_a   1.000
_cell.length_b   1.000
_cell.length_c   1.000
_cell.angle_alpha   90.00
_cell.angle_beta   90.00
_cell.angle_gamma   90.00
#
_symmetry.space_group_name_H-M   'P 1'
#
loop_
_entity.id
_entity.type
_entity.pdbx_description
1 polymer ?
#
loop_
_entity_poly.entity_id
_entity_poly.type
_entity_poly.pdbx_seq_one_letter_code
_entity_poly.pdbx_strand_id
1 'polypeptide(L)'
;MSRGLCHCCKQNLCLQHFNEYNPLAISQLNQFTDETNVLGDRLKTLNILKIIGHSRRKLEQWREDCYTKIDLFFEQKCQELDQLVNEKVDQQREELNRMQLKLTEFTNTQKITHQDIDLLISKISQLRSNIINLEETCFKITTHPLILDDTFVSIKKTNEHEINLSTLSHTYKTIHRPEGSFQSLACDGRHLLIHQHPNLCLFDREANVTKQTLWSYGEIRDMCWSSTLGQFIVLGANSIFLISENTMSIQEVHTIREREWISCTCSDTVLFVSTNEYASSIMEYTLFPTIEFIRERKHPLILCNKDEYMVGIVYNNGNIALMIMNISKKSVHIELRNAKTLERIWSFQPDTVCTQKIAFRSCSLTCDEWLFVDYETERLLQITKDGKVKEIIKYYPCPYRAVLFDQDKLALSTLNGVHLHTIH
;
A
#
# COMPACT_ATOMS: atom_id res chain seq x y z
N MET A 1 12.13 -71.32 15.65
CA MET A 1 10.82 -70.68 15.92
C MET A 1 11.08 -69.28 16.44
N SER A 2 10.89 -68.26 15.60
CA SER A 2 10.98 -66.86 16.00
C SER A 2 9.77 -66.50 16.86
N ARG A 3 9.98 -66.14 18.13
CA ARG A 3 8.91 -65.60 18.98
C ARG A 3 8.70 -64.14 18.58
N GLY A 4 7.48 -63.79 18.17
CA GLY A 4 7.12 -62.40 17.88
C GLY A 4 7.30 -61.56 19.13
N LEU A 5 7.93 -60.39 18.99
CA LEU A 5 8.11 -59.44 20.09
C LEU A 5 6.99 -58.39 20.04
N CYS A 6 6.47 -58.02 21.21
CA CYS A 6 5.53 -56.91 21.35
C CYS A 6 6.21 -55.59 20.95
N HIS A 7 5.58 -54.82 20.06
CA HIS A 7 6.16 -53.55 19.61
C HIS A 7 6.24 -52.51 20.75
N CYS A 8 5.27 -52.49 21.67
CA CYS A 8 5.18 -51.51 22.76
C CYS A 8 6.21 -51.73 23.88
N CYS A 9 6.44 -52.98 24.30
CA CYS A 9 7.31 -53.28 25.44
C CYS A 9 8.56 -54.10 25.10
N LYS A 10 8.74 -54.50 23.83
CA LYS A 10 9.85 -55.33 23.32
C LYS A 10 10.03 -56.68 24.02
N GLN A 11 9.00 -57.18 24.71
CA GLN A 11 8.97 -58.51 25.33
C GLN A 11 8.37 -59.56 24.40
N ASN A 12 8.63 -60.85 24.66
CA ASN A 12 8.03 -61.96 23.91
C ASN A 12 6.50 -61.91 24.01
N LEU A 13 5.83 -61.85 22.86
CA LEU A 13 4.37 -61.78 22.76
C LEU A 13 3.78 -63.12 23.25
N CYS A 14 3.38 -63.19 24.52
CA CYS A 14 2.62 -64.30 25.07
C CYS A 14 1.10 -63.99 25.04
N LEU A 15 0.26 -65.02 25.09
CA LEU A 15 -1.20 -64.88 25.04
C LEU A 15 -1.74 -63.91 26.13
N GLN A 16 -1.07 -63.90 27.28
CA GLN A 16 -1.38 -63.05 28.42
C GLN A 16 -1.07 -61.56 28.13
N HIS A 17 0.09 -61.27 27.53
CA HIS A 17 0.46 -59.94 27.06
C HIS A 17 -0.49 -59.43 25.97
N PHE A 18 -0.89 -60.29 25.03
CA PHE A 18 -1.87 -59.92 24.00
C PHE A 18 -3.23 -59.56 24.63
N ASN A 19 -3.69 -60.35 25.61
CA ASN A 19 -4.95 -60.09 26.31
C ASN A 19 -4.92 -58.85 27.23
N GLU A 20 -3.75 -58.38 27.65
CA GLU A 20 -3.61 -57.13 28.42
C GLU A 20 -3.57 -55.88 27.53
N TYR A 21 -2.91 -55.96 26.37
CA TYR A 21 -2.78 -54.82 25.45
C TYR A 21 -3.97 -54.68 24.48
N ASN A 22 -4.64 -55.77 24.12
CA ASN A 22 -5.78 -55.75 23.19
C ASN A 22 -6.97 -54.90 23.71
N PRO A 23 -7.37 -54.95 24.99
CA PRO A 23 -8.40 -54.06 25.54
C PRO A 23 -8.02 -52.58 25.50
N LEU A 24 -6.74 -52.26 25.74
CA LEU A 24 -6.21 -50.89 25.66
C LEU A 24 -6.25 -50.36 24.22
N ALA A 25 -5.83 -51.18 23.26
CA ALA A 25 -5.90 -50.83 21.83
C ALA A 25 -7.35 -50.68 21.35
N ILE A 26 -8.26 -51.57 21.77
CA ILE A 26 -9.70 -51.48 21.48
C ILE A 26 -10.30 -50.22 22.12
N SER A 27 -9.92 -49.87 23.35
CA SER A 27 -10.36 -48.64 24.02
C SER A 27 -9.92 -47.38 23.26
N GLN A 28 -8.68 -47.34 22.77
CA GLN A 28 -8.18 -46.23 21.96
C GLN A 28 -8.89 -46.14 20.60
N LEU A 29 -9.15 -47.28 19.95
CA LEU A 29 -9.92 -47.34 18.70
C LEU A 29 -11.36 -46.85 18.89
N ASN A 30 -12.00 -47.20 20.01
CA ASN A 30 -13.34 -46.71 20.34
C ASN A 30 -13.32 -45.19 20.57
N GLN A 31 -12.32 -44.67 21.29
CA GLN A 31 -12.15 -43.23 21.48
C GLN A 31 -11.96 -42.50 20.13
N PHE A 32 -11.14 -43.03 19.22
CA PHE A 32 -10.99 -42.45 17.89
C PHE A 32 -12.27 -42.55 17.05
N THR A 33 -13.04 -43.62 17.21
CA THR A 33 -14.33 -43.78 16.53
C THR A 33 -15.33 -42.75 17.03
N ASP A 34 -15.38 -42.51 18.34
CA ASP A 34 -16.24 -41.49 18.95
C ASP A 34 -15.83 -40.08 18.52
N GLU A 35 -14.52 -39.77 18.54
CA GLU A 35 -14.01 -38.49 18.02
C GLU A 35 -14.32 -38.30 16.53
N THR A 36 -14.18 -39.36 15.73
CA THR A 36 -14.52 -39.33 14.30
C THR A 36 -16.00 -39.08 14.07
N ASN A 37 -16.87 -39.72 14.87
CA ASN A 37 -18.32 -39.52 14.80
C ASN A 37 -18.69 -38.08 15.21
N VAL A 38 -18.10 -37.56 16.28
CA VAL A 38 -18.30 -36.16 16.72
C VAL A 38 -17.85 -35.18 15.64
N LEU A 39 -16.70 -35.42 14.99
CA LEU A 39 -16.22 -34.61 13.87
C LEU A 39 -17.15 -34.72 12.67
N GLY A 40 -17.65 -35.92 12.37
CA GLY A 40 -18.62 -36.18 11.30
C GLY A 40 -19.93 -35.43 11.51
N ASP A 41 -20.46 -35.41 12.74
CA ASP A 41 -21.67 -34.66 13.09
C ASP A 41 -21.45 -33.14 13.11
N ARG A 42 -20.26 -32.68 13.50
CA ARG A 42 -19.85 -31.29 13.32
C ARG A 42 -19.79 -30.90 11.84
N LEU A 43 -19.26 -31.75 10.98
CA LEU A 43 -19.23 -31.52 9.53
C LEU A 43 -20.63 -31.40 8.94
N LYS A 44 -21.55 -32.29 9.34
CA LYS A 44 -22.97 -32.23 8.91
C LYS A 44 -23.69 -30.96 9.39
N THR A 45 -23.28 -30.39 10.52
CA THR A 45 -23.89 -29.18 11.09
C THR A 45 -23.24 -27.88 10.59
N LEU A 46 -22.16 -27.95 9.80
CA LEU A 46 -21.57 -26.77 9.18
C LEU A 46 -22.55 -26.13 8.19
N ASN A 47 -22.98 -24.92 8.51
CA ASN A 47 -23.80 -24.13 7.61
C ASN A 47 -22.92 -23.50 6.52
N ILE A 48 -22.77 -24.21 5.40
CA ILE A 48 -21.97 -23.78 4.23
C ILE A 48 -22.43 -22.40 3.74
N LEU A 49 -23.74 -22.12 3.74
CA LEU A 49 -24.28 -20.82 3.32
C LEU A 49 -23.81 -19.69 4.26
N LYS A 50 -23.72 -19.95 5.56
CA LYS A 50 -23.18 -18.99 6.53
C LYS A 50 -21.68 -18.77 6.34
N ILE A 51 -20.92 -19.83 6.02
CA ILE A 51 -19.48 -19.77 5.73
C ILE A 51 -19.22 -18.91 4.49
N ILE A 52 -19.93 -19.20 3.38
CA ILE A 52 -19.83 -18.44 2.13
C ILE A 52 -20.40 -17.03 2.27
N GLY A 53 -21.39 -16.84 3.14
CA GLY A 53 -22.06 -15.56 3.37
C GLY A 53 -21.13 -14.45 3.88
N HIS A 54 -20.02 -14.79 4.56
CA HIS A 54 -19.01 -13.78 4.91
C HIS A 54 -18.20 -13.35 3.67
N SER A 55 -17.71 -14.29 2.87
CA SER A 55 -16.97 -13.99 1.64
C SER A 55 -17.82 -13.26 0.60
N ARG A 56 -19.10 -13.64 0.45
CA ARG A 56 -20.05 -12.92 -0.42
C ARG A 56 -20.25 -11.47 0.01
N ARG A 57 -20.35 -11.20 1.32
CA ARG A 57 -20.44 -9.82 1.82
C ARG A 57 -19.20 -9.00 1.51
N LYS A 58 -18.00 -9.60 1.53
CA LYS A 58 -16.77 -8.93 1.09
C LYS A 58 -16.79 -8.60 -0.40
N LEU A 59 -17.24 -9.54 -1.24
CA LEU A 59 -17.39 -9.30 -2.69
C LEU A 59 -18.45 -8.23 -2.97
N GLU A 60 -19.55 -8.25 -2.23
CA GLU A 60 -20.60 -7.23 -2.34
C GLU A 60 -20.06 -5.86 -1.94
N GLN A 61 -19.33 -5.78 -0.82
CA GLN A 61 -18.70 -4.54 -0.39
C GLN A 61 -17.71 -4.03 -1.44
N TRP A 62 -16.85 -4.90 -1.98
CA TRP A 62 -15.94 -4.55 -3.07
C TRP A 62 -16.69 -4.00 -4.28
N ARG A 63 -17.83 -4.61 -4.66
CA ARG A 63 -18.67 -4.13 -5.76
C ARG A 63 -19.19 -2.72 -5.49
N GLU A 64 -19.75 -2.47 -4.30
CA GLU A 64 -20.27 -1.15 -3.91
C GLU A 64 -19.15 -0.09 -3.86
N ASP A 65 -17.97 -0.46 -3.35
CA ASP A 65 -16.80 0.43 -3.32
C ASP A 65 -16.32 0.75 -4.74
N CYS A 66 -16.32 -0.22 -5.65
CA CYS A 66 -16.01 -0.01 -7.06
C CYS A 66 -17.00 0.95 -7.74
N TYR A 67 -18.30 0.79 -7.54
CA TYR A 67 -19.30 1.72 -8.08
C TYR A 67 -19.09 3.13 -7.55
N THR A 68 -18.87 3.26 -6.25
CA THR A 68 -18.57 4.56 -5.62
C THR A 68 -17.34 5.21 -6.27
N LYS A 69 -16.26 4.47 -6.51
CA LYS A 69 -15.06 4.99 -7.19
C LYS A 69 -15.32 5.40 -8.64
N ILE A 70 -16.14 4.62 -9.37
CA ILE A 70 -16.52 4.95 -10.75
C ILE A 70 -17.33 6.24 -10.78
N ASP A 71 -18.31 6.38 -9.90
CA ASP A 71 -19.16 7.56 -9.81
C ASP A 71 -18.33 8.81 -9.46
N LEU A 72 -17.43 8.70 -8.50
CA LEU A 72 -16.51 9.78 -8.13
C LEU A 72 -15.60 10.19 -9.29
N PHE A 73 -15.04 9.22 -10.02
CA PHE A 73 -14.21 9.50 -11.19
C PHE A 73 -15.02 10.20 -12.29
N PHE A 74 -16.26 9.75 -12.50
CA PHE A 74 -17.17 10.37 -13.46
C PHE A 74 -17.47 11.82 -13.08
N GLU A 75 -17.84 12.09 -11.82
CA GLU A 75 -18.10 13.46 -11.33
C GLU A 75 -16.86 14.36 -11.48
N GLN A 76 -15.67 13.84 -11.17
CA GLN A 76 -14.43 14.59 -11.37
C GLN A 76 -14.21 14.95 -12.85
N LYS A 77 -14.50 14.04 -13.78
CA LYS A 77 -14.39 14.32 -15.22
C LYS A 77 -15.46 15.28 -15.72
N CYS A 78 -16.66 15.28 -15.13
CA CYS A 78 -17.65 16.33 -15.39
C CYS A 78 -17.15 17.70 -14.92
N GLN A 79 -16.57 17.80 -13.73
CA GLN A 79 -16.03 19.06 -13.22
C GLN A 79 -14.85 19.58 -14.06
N GLU A 80 -13.94 18.70 -14.50
CA GLU A 80 -12.87 19.07 -15.45
C GLU A 80 -13.46 19.63 -16.75
N LEU A 81 -14.51 18.99 -17.30
CA LEU A 81 -15.17 19.45 -18.51
C LEU A 81 -15.82 20.82 -18.31
N ASP A 82 -16.55 21.00 -17.21
CA ASP A 82 -17.20 22.27 -16.87
C ASP A 82 -16.16 23.39 -16.75
N GLN A 83 -15.03 23.13 -16.08
CA GLN A 83 -13.95 24.10 -15.95
C GLN A 83 -13.37 24.48 -17.32
N LEU A 84 -13.05 23.50 -18.16
CA LEU A 84 -12.49 23.74 -19.50
C LEU A 84 -13.45 24.54 -20.39
N VAL A 85 -14.75 24.24 -20.33
CA VAL A 85 -15.79 24.97 -21.06
C VAL A 85 -15.86 26.41 -20.56
N ASN A 86 -15.92 26.61 -19.23
CA ASN A 86 -16.03 27.94 -18.64
C ASN A 86 -14.81 28.81 -18.97
N GLU A 87 -13.60 28.27 -18.87
CA GLU A 87 -12.37 29.00 -19.25
C GLU A 87 -12.40 29.46 -20.71
N LYS A 88 -12.89 28.62 -21.63
CA LYS A 88 -13.02 28.99 -23.05
C LYS A 88 -14.09 30.04 -23.30
N VAL A 89 -15.23 29.94 -22.61
CA VAL A 89 -16.31 30.92 -22.69
C VAL A 89 -15.86 32.27 -22.14
N ASP A 90 -15.17 32.28 -21.01
CA ASP A 90 -14.65 33.50 -20.39
C ASP A 90 -13.60 34.18 -21.29
N GLN A 91 -12.71 33.43 -21.93
CA GLN A 91 -11.80 33.97 -22.95
C GLN A 91 -12.54 34.69 -24.09
N GLN A 92 -13.64 34.11 -24.59
CA GLN A 92 -14.43 34.78 -25.64
C GLN A 92 -15.16 36.02 -25.10
N ARG A 93 -15.63 35.98 -23.84
CA ARG A 93 -16.29 37.12 -23.18
C ARG A 93 -15.32 38.28 -22.96
N GLU A 94 -14.09 38.00 -22.57
CA GLU A 94 -13.05 39.04 -22.45
C GLU A 94 -12.72 39.69 -23.80
N GLU A 95 -12.55 38.90 -24.87
CA GLU A 95 -12.32 39.45 -26.21
C GLU A 95 -13.51 40.28 -26.71
N LEU A 96 -14.75 39.87 -26.42
CA LEU A 96 -15.94 40.67 -26.70
C LEU A 96 -15.91 42.01 -25.95
N ASN A 97 -15.61 42.00 -24.65
CA ASN A 97 -15.52 43.22 -23.83
C ASN A 97 -14.42 44.16 -24.37
N ARG A 98 -13.26 43.63 -24.75
CA ARG A 98 -12.17 44.41 -25.37
C ARG A 98 -12.61 45.06 -26.68
N MET A 99 -13.41 44.37 -27.50
CA MET A 99 -13.97 44.94 -28.72
C MET A 99 -14.99 46.04 -28.44
N GLN A 100 -15.87 45.86 -27.46
CA GLN A 100 -16.86 46.88 -27.05
C GLN A 100 -16.18 48.16 -26.52
N LEU A 101 -15.11 48.02 -25.74
CA LEU A 101 -14.31 49.16 -25.28
C LEU A 101 -13.70 49.93 -26.44
N LYS A 102 -13.13 49.25 -27.43
CA LYS A 102 -12.58 49.88 -28.64
C LYS A 102 -13.65 50.59 -29.47
N LEU A 103 -14.83 49.98 -29.63
CA LEU A 103 -15.97 50.62 -30.30
C LEU A 103 -16.41 51.92 -29.60
N THR A 104 -16.41 51.91 -28.27
CA THR A 104 -16.74 53.08 -27.46
C THR A 104 -15.69 54.18 -27.62
N GLU A 105 -14.40 53.82 -27.62
CA GLU A 105 -13.29 54.74 -27.86
C GLU A 105 -13.36 55.40 -29.24
N PHE A 106 -13.63 54.61 -30.28
CA PHE A 106 -13.84 55.08 -31.65
C PHE A 106 -15.04 56.04 -31.77
N THR A 107 -16.13 55.75 -31.08
CA THR A 107 -17.33 56.61 -31.05
C THR A 107 -17.05 57.95 -30.37
N ASN A 108 -16.24 57.94 -29.30
CA ASN A 108 -15.91 59.14 -28.52
C ASN A 108 -14.84 60.03 -29.18
N THR A 109 -13.88 59.45 -29.91
CA THR A 109 -12.76 60.20 -30.50
C THR A 109 -13.03 60.72 -31.92
N GLN A 110 -14.08 60.23 -32.59
CA GLN A 110 -14.50 60.63 -33.95
C GLN A 110 -13.40 60.59 -35.03
N LYS A 111 -12.27 59.93 -34.76
CA LYS A 111 -11.16 59.70 -35.70
C LYS A 111 -11.03 58.20 -35.93
N ILE A 112 -11.77 57.70 -36.91
CA ILE A 112 -11.74 56.30 -37.34
C ILE A 112 -11.15 56.24 -38.74
N THR A 113 -10.17 55.37 -38.97
CA THR A 113 -9.68 55.10 -40.32
C THR A 113 -10.39 53.86 -40.91
N HIS A 114 -10.39 53.74 -42.24
CA HIS A 114 -10.92 52.52 -42.89
C HIS A 114 -10.19 51.24 -42.44
N GLN A 115 -8.90 51.33 -42.12
CA GLN A 115 -8.11 50.20 -41.61
C GLN A 115 -8.59 49.74 -40.21
N ASP A 116 -9.04 50.66 -39.37
CA ASP A 116 -9.58 50.33 -38.05
C ASP A 116 -10.91 49.56 -38.16
N ILE A 117 -11.74 49.93 -39.15
CA ILE A 117 -13.01 49.25 -39.46
C ILE A 117 -12.73 47.83 -39.98
N ASP A 118 -11.81 47.68 -40.93
CA ASP A 118 -11.47 46.37 -41.50
C ASP A 118 -10.90 45.41 -40.44
N LEU A 119 -10.07 45.92 -39.52
CA LEU A 119 -9.54 45.15 -38.40
C LEU A 119 -10.68 44.67 -37.47
N LEU A 120 -11.68 45.53 -37.23
CA LEU A 120 -12.81 45.20 -36.35
C LEU A 120 -13.74 44.16 -36.99
N ILE A 121 -14.00 44.26 -38.30
CA ILE A 121 -14.76 43.27 -39.07
C ILE A 121 -14.07 41.90 -39.04
N SER A 122 -12.75 41.87 -39.22
CA SER A 122 -11.96 40.65 -39.14
C SER A 122 -12.05 39.99 -37.76
N LYS A 123 -11.91 40.77 -36.68
CA LYS A 123 -12.01 40.28 -35.31
C LYS A 123 -13.42 39.79 -34.94
N ILE A 124 -14.47 40.48 -35.38
CA ILE A 124 -15.86 40.02 -35.18
C ILE A 124 -16.09 38.69 -35.90
N SER A 125 -15.59 38.55 -37.12
CA SER A 125 -15.70 37.31 -37.90
C SER A 125 -14.95 36.16 -37.23
N GLN A 126 -13.77 36.43 -36.68
CA GLN A 126 -12.98 35.46 -35.92
C GLN A 126 -13.68 35.04 -34.62
N LEU A 127 -14.19 36.00 -33.83
CA LEU A 127 -14.96 35.70 -32.61
C LEU A 127 -16.19 34.84 -32.93
N ARG A 128 -16.91 35.19 -34.00
CA ARG A 128 -18.08 34.42 -34.45
C ARG A 128 -17.70 32.99 -34.82
N SER A 129 -16.60 32.80 -35.54
CA SER A 129 -16.08 31.46 -35.87
C SER A 129 -15.67 30.67 -34.62
N ASN A 130 -15.08 31.33 -33.62
CA ASN A 130 -14.68 30.69 -32.37
C ASN A 130 -15.90 30.27 -31.54
N ILE A 131 -16.96 31.09 -31.49
CA ILE A 131 -18.22 30.77 -30.81
C ILE A 131 -18.90 29.56 -31.47
N ILE A 132 -18.99 29.54 -32.81
CA ILE A 132 -19.56 28.40 -33.54
C ILE A 132 -18.75 27.12 -33.28
N ASN A 133 -17.41 27.22 -33.26
CA ASN A 133 -16.56 26.07 -32.93
C ASN A 133 -16.80 25.56 -31.49
N LEU A 134 -17.02 26.49 -30.55
CA LEU A 134 -17.36 26.16 -29.16
C LEU A 134 -18.70 25.41 -29.06
N GLU A 135 -19.70 25.85 -29.82
CA GLU A 135 -21.03 25.23 -29.86
C GLU A 135 -21.03 23.84 -30.51
N GLU A 136 -20.19 23.61 -31.53
CA GLU A 136 -20.27 22.41 -32.36
C GLU A 136 -19.29 21.30 -31.98
N THR A 137 -18.04 21.59 -31.57
CA THR A 137 -16.98 20.55 -31.52
C THR A 137 -15.80 20.82 -30.57
N CYS A 138 -15.97 21.63 -29.52
CA CYS A 138 -14.79 22.06 -28.74
C CYS A 138 -14.02 20.95 -28.02
N PHE A 139 -14.66 19.81 -27.71
CA PHE A 139 -14.04 18.74 -26.93
C PHE A 139 -14.30 17.36 -27.51
N LYS A 140 -13.25 16.54 -27.56
CA LYS A 140 -13.32 15.13 -27.91
C LYS A 140 -13.12 14.29 -26.65
N ILE A 141 -14.20 13.67 -26.18
CA ILE A 141 -14.12 12.70 -25.09
C ILE A 141 -13.77 11.34 -25.69
N THR A 142 -12.63 10.78 -25.27
CA THR A 142 -12.23 9.42 -25.65
C THR A 142 -12.35 8.52 -24.44
N THR A 143 -13.30 7.59 -24.48
CA THR A 143 -13.49 6.59 -23.43
C THR A 143 -12.83 5.28 -23.82
N HIS A 144 -12.23 4.61 -22.85
CA HIS A 144 -11.68 3.27 -23.01
C HIS A 144 -12.51 2.29 -22.16
N PRO A 145 -12.72 1.04 -22.62
CA PRO A 145 -13.46 0.06 -21.84
C PRO A 145 -12.70 -0.29 -20.55
N LEU A 146 -13.44 -0.38 -19.44
CA LEU A 146 -12.92 -0.94 -18.20
C LEU A 146 -12.88 -2.47 -18.34
N ILE A 147 -11.66 -3.03 -18.40
CA ILE A 147 -11.45 -4.48 -18.46
C ILE A 147 -11.20 -4.97 -17.03
N LEU A 148 -12.11 -5.80 -16.53
CA LEU A 148 -11.95 -6.53 -15.28
C LEU A 148 -11.36 -7.90 -15.60
N ASP A 149 -10.18 -8.19 -15.08
CA ASP A 149 -9.53 -9.49 -15.18
C ASP A 149 -9.45 -10.20 -13.82
N ASP A 150 -8.93 -11.43 -13.82
CA ASP A 150 -8.84 -12.27 -12.62
C ASP A 150 -7.85 -11.72 -11.56
N THR A 151 -7.11 -10.65 -11.85
CA THR A 151 -6.20 -10.03 -10.88
C THR A 151 -6.93 -9.14 -9.87
N PHE A 152 -8.13 -8.65 -10.21
CA PHE A 152 -8.91 -7.74 -9.35
C PHE A 152 -9.54 -8.44 -8.15
N VAL A 153 -9.96 -9.70 -8.31
CA VAL A 153 -10.57 -10.51 -7.25
C VAL A 153 -10.01 -11.92 -7.33
N SER A 154 -9.23 -12.31 -6.32
CA SER A 154 -8.78 -13.69 -6.18
C SER A 154 -9.55 -14.40 -5.06
N ILE A 155 -10.18 -15.53 -5.40
CA ILE A 155 -10.82 -16.42 -4.43
C ILE A 155 -9.87 -17.59 -4.19
N LYS A 156 -9.15 -17.57 -3.06
CA LYS A 156 -8.24 -18.64 -2.67
C LYS A 156 -8.79 -19.43 -1.49
N LYS A 157 -8.46 -20.73 -1.43
CA LYS A 157 -8.68 -21.52 -0.21
C LYS A 157 -7.75 -20.97 0.87
N THR A 158 -8.28 -20.78 2.08
CA THR A 158 -7.57 -20.22 3.23
C THR A 158 -6.34 -21.02 3.68
N ASN A 159 -6.15 -22.23 3.15
CA ASN A 159 -5.10 -23.16 3.58
C ASN A 159 -3.97 -23.35 2.55
N GLU A 160 -4.00 -22.70 1.37
CA GLU A 160 -3.08 -23.06 0.28
C GLU A 160 -1.84 -22.19 0.11
N HIS A 161 -1.66 -21.07 0.84
CA HIS A 161 -0.36 -20.36 0.85
C HIS A 161 -0.08 -19.75 2.23
N GLU A 162 0.39 -20.58 3.16
CA GLU A 162 1.32 -20.04 4.16
C GLU A 162 2.57 -19.64 3.38
N ILE A 163 2.85 -18.33 3.28
CA ILE A 163 4.10 -17.86 2.68
C ILE A 163 5.24 -18.57 3.40
N ASN A 164 5.98 -19.38 2.65
CA ASN A 164 7.18 -20.02 3.13
C ASN A 164 8.38 -19.18 2.68
N LEU A 165 8.98 -18.46 3.63
CA LEU A 165 10.15 -17.65 3.34
C LEU A 165 11.44 -18.48 3.30
N SER A 166 11.41 -19.75 3.72
CA SER A 166 12.57 -20.64 3.66
C SER A 166 13.15 -20.79 2.24
N THR A 167 12.37 -20.47 1.21
CA THR A 167 12.79 -20.51 -0.20
C THR A 167 13.53 -19.26 -0.67
N LEU A 168 13.66 -18.20 0.16
CA LEU A 168 14.32 -16.92 -0.19
C LEU A 168 15.79 -17.05 -0.62
N SER A 169 16.40 -18.23 -0.53
CA SER A 169 17.79 -18.53 -0.87
C SER A 169 18.26 -18.04 -2.25
N HIS A 170 17.38 -17.88 -3.24
CA HIS A 170 17.77 -17.46 -4.59
C HIS A 170 17.06 -16.16 -5.02
N THR A 171 17.85 -15.10 -5.22
CA THR A 171 17.42 -13.91 -5.96
C THR A 171 17.33 -14.26 -7.44
N TYR A 172 16.15 -14.15 -8.05
CA TYR A 172 15.99 -14.45 -9.48
C TYR A 172 16.39 -13.26 -10.36
N LYS A 173 16.29 -12.02 -9.83
CA LYS A 173 16.71 -10.80 -10.52
C LYS A 173 17.12 -9.72 -9.54
N THR A 174 18.14 -8.93 -9.91
CA THR A 174 18.61 -7.77 -9.14
C THR A 174 18.46 -6.50 -9.96
N ILE A 175 17.80 -5.50 -9.41
CA ILE A 175 17.77 -4.14 -9.94
C ILE A 175 18.92 -3.37 -9.28
N HIS A 176 19.96 -3.06 -10.06
CA HIS A 176 21.07 -2.26 -9.57
C HIS A 176 20.63 -0.81 -9.31
N ARG A 177 21.22 -0.19 -8.28
CA ARG A 177 20.98 1.21 -7.96
C ARG A 177 22.27 2.01 -8.10
N PRO A 178 22.24 3.16 -8.77
CA PRO A 178 23.37 4.07 -8.78
C PRO A 178 23.60 4.66 -7.38
N GLU A 179 24.82 5.11 -7.12
CA GLU A 179 25.17 5.82 -5.89
C GLU A 179 24.27 7.07 -5.69
N GLY A 180 23.93 7.38 -4.44
CA GLY A 180 22.99 8.46 -4.10
C GLY A 180 21.50 8.07 -4.20
N SER A 181 21.19 6.83 -4.58
CA SER A 181 19.81 6.32 -4.56
C SER A 181 19.30 6.13 -3.13
N PHE A 182 17.99 6.35 -2.94
CA PHE A 182 17.33 6.16 -1.64
C PHE A 182 16.78 4.74 -1.52
N GLN A 183 16.70 4.24 -0.29
CA GLN A 183 16.48 2.83 0.05
C GLN A 183 14.98 2.48 0.05
N SER A 184 14.12 3.49 0.20
CA SER A 184 12.68 3.34 0.14
C SER A 184 12.22 2.80 -1.22
N LEU A 185 11.15 2.01 -1.19
CA LEU A 185 10.45 1.50 -2.36
C LEU A 185 8.98 1.26 -1.99
N ALA A 186 8.09 1.33 -2.98
CA ALA A 186 6.67 1.04 -2.83
C ALA A 186 6.16 0.22 -4.02
N CYS A 187 5.03 -0.47 -3.83
CA CYS A 187 4.42 -1.31 -4.84
C CYS A 187 2.91 -1.04 -4.93
N ASP A 188 2.38 -0.98 -6.15
CA ASP A 188 0.94 -0.89 -6.43
C ASP A 188 0.31 -2.26 -6.80
N GLY A 189 1.09 -3.34 -6.76
CA GLY A 189 0.72 -4.69 -7.20
C GLY A 189 1.12 -5.04 -8.64
N ARG A 190 1.45 -4.04 -9.47
CA ARG A 190 1.87 -4.20 -10.87
C ARG A 190 3.27 -3.65 -11.13
N HIS A 191 3.60 -2.54 -10.47
CA HIS A 191 4.85 -1.82 -10.61
C HIS A 191 5.53 -1.62 -9.25
N LEU A 192 6.86 -1.48 -9.30
CA LEU A 192 7.67 -1.00 -8.18
C LEU A 192 8.11 0.42 -8.46
N LEU A 193 7.85 1.33 -7.52
CA LEU A 193 8.45 2.66 -7.51
C LEU A 193 9.76 2.63 -6.74
N ILE A 194 10.86 2.93 -7.43
CA ILE A 194 12.22 2.91 -6.88
C ILE A 194 12.90 4.23 -7.22
N HIS A 195 13.60 4.83 -6.24
CA HIS A 195 14.51 5.94 -6.53
C HIS A 195 15.84 5.38 -7.07
N GLN A 196 16.16 5.69 -8.32
CA GLN A 196 17.46 5.49 -8.93
C GLN A 196 18.03 6.85 -9.29
N HIS A 197 18.96 7.35 -8.47
CA HIS A 197 19.47 8.72 -8.59
C HIS A 197 19.84 9.08 -10.04
N PRO A 198 19.33 10.20 -10.59
CA PRO A 198 18.52 11.25 -9.94
C PRO A 198 17.00 11.09 -10.10
N ASN A 199 16.52 9.94 -10.59
CA ASN A 199 15.13 9.73 -11.01
C ASN A 199 14.32 8.87 -10.04
N LEU A 200 13.02 9.12 -10.00
CA LEU A 200 12.03 8.11 -9.59
C LEU A 200 11.66 7.27 -10.82
N CYS A 201 11.78 5.96 -10.70
CA CYS A 201 11.58 5.00 -11.78
C CYS A 201 10.48 4.01 -11.40
N LEU A 202 9.56 3.74 -12.34
CA LEU A 202 8.63 2.62 -12.27
C LEU A 202 9.23 1.40 -12.97
N PHE A 203 9.19 0.27 -12.28
CA PHE A 203 9.61 -1.02 -12.80
C PHE A 203 8.42 -1.95 -12.98
N ASP A 204 8.35 -2.64 -14.11
CA ASP A 204 7.40 -3.75 -14.32
C ASP A 204 7.81 -5.03 -13.56
N ARG A 205 7.00 -6.08 -13.70
CA ARG A 205 7.18 -7.40 -13.07
C ARG A 205 8.41 -8.13 -13.57
N GLU A 206 8.85 -7.79 -14.77
CA GLU A 206 10.06 -8.28 -15.41
C GLU A 206 11.27 -7.43 -15.00
N ALA A 207 11.10 -6.42 -14.14
CA ALA A 207 12.10 -5.46 -13.69
C ALA A 207 12.79 -4.68 -14.83
N ASN A 208 11.99 -4.22 -15.78
CA ASN A 208 12.37 -3.19 -16.75
C ASN A 208 11.78 -1.85 -16.31
N VAL A 209 12.50 -0.77 -16.59
CA VAL A 209 11.99 0.59 -16.37
C VAL A 209 10.89 0.88 -17.39
N THR A 210 9.66 1.10 -16.94
CA THR A 210 8.53 1.46 -17.82
C THR A 210 8.42 2.97 -17.98
N LYS A 211 8.66 3.72 -16.89
CA LYS A 211 8.62 5.18 -16.87
C LYS A 211 9.58 5.72 -15.82
N GLN A 212 10.00 6.96 -16.00
CA GLN A 212 10.84 7.66 -15.02
C GLN A 212 10.58 9.16 -15.05
N THR A 213 10.87 9.82 -13.94
CA THR A 213 10.81 11.28 -13.80
C THR A 213 11.94 11.76 -12.89
N LEU A 214 12.40 13.00 -13.07
CA LEU A 214 13.45 13.59 -12.25
C LEU A 214 12.94 13.83 -10.83
N TRP A 215 13.72 13.43 -9.82
CA TRP A 215 13.43 13.73 -8.42
C TRP A 215 14.32 14.86 -7.91
N SER A 216 13.73 16.05 -7.73
CA SER A 216 14.44 17.27 -7.29
C SER A 216 14.05 17.73 -5.88
N TYR A 217 13.25 16.95 -5.15
CA TYR A 217 12.61 17.37 -3.89
C TYR A 217 13.38 16.93 -2.62
N GLY A 218 14.63 16.50 -2.76
CA GLY A 218 15.50 16.16 -1.63
C GLY A 218 15.37 14.71 -1.15
N GLU A 219 15.51 14.48 0.16
CA GLU A 219 15.56 13.14 0.74
C GLU A 219 14.20 12.44 0.73
N ILE A 220 14.16 11.17 0.33
CA ILE A 220 12.98 10.31 0.44
C ILE A 220 13.08 9.48 1.73
N ARG A 221 12.22 9.77 2.70
CA ARG A 221 12.13 9.06 3.98
C ARG A 221 11.37 7.74 3.84
N ASP A 222 10.25 7.77 3.14
CA ASP A 222 9.35 6.64 3.01
C ASP A 222 8.49 6.74 1.74
N MET A 223 7.91 5.63 1.30
CA MET A 223 6.95 5.56 0.21
C MET A 223 5.88 4.50 0.50
N CYS A 224 4.64 4.77 0.11
CA CYS A 224 3.56 3.78 0.09
C CYS A 224 2.64 3.97 -1.12
N TRP A 225 1.79 3.00 -1.40
CA TRP A 225 0.77 3.08 -2.45
C TRP A 225 -0.61 3.31 -1.83
N SER A 226 -1.43 4.17 -2.45
CA SER A 226 -2.83 4.35 -2.09
C SER A 226 -3.74 3.87 -3.21
N SER A 227 -4.45 2.75 -2.98
CA SER A 227 -5.48 2.25 -3.89
C SER A 227 -6.70 3.16 -4.01
N THR A 228 -6.88 4.08 -3.06
CA THR A 228 -7.97 5.07 -3.09
C THR A 228 -7.64 6.23 -4.01
N LEU A 229 -6.40 6.71 -3.97
CA LEU A 229 -5.93 7.76 -4.87
C LEU A 229 -5.50 7.23 -6.24
N GLY A 230 -5.14 5.94 -6.34
CA GLY A 230 -4.48 5.40 -7.53
C GLY A 230 -3.10 6.03 -7.76
N GLN A 231 -2.41 6.38 -6.67
CA GLN A 231 -1.15 7.11 -6.70
C GLN A 231 -0.18 6.60 -5.64
N PHE A 232 1.12 6.70 -5.93
CA PHE A 232 2.16 6.52 -4.93
C PHE A 232 2.26 7.78 -4.07
N ILE A 233 2.44 7.57 -2.78
CA ILE A 233 2.69 8.61 -1.78
C ILE A 233 4.17 8.55 -1.44
N VAL A 234 4.90 9.63 -1.71
CA VAL A 234 6.32 9.77 -1.40
C VAL A 234 6.47 10.74 -0.24
N LEU A 235 7.04 10.26 0.86
CA LEU A 235 7.31 11.04 2.06
C LEU A 235 8.72 11.61 2.00
N GLY A 236 8.81 12.94 1.90
CA GLY A 236 10.04 13.69 2.09
C GLY A 236 10.34 13.94 3.58
N ALA A 237 11.32 14.78 3.86
CA ALA A 237 11.62 15.19 5.24
C ALA A 237 10.45 15.97 5.88
N ASN A 238 9.88 16.95 5.16
CA ASN A 238 8.82 17.83 5.66
C ASN A 238 7.57 17.89 4.76
N SER A 239 7.65 17.35 3.54
CA SER A 239 6.58 17.40 2.53
C SER A 239 6.13 15.99 2.14
N ILE A 240 4.92 15.88 1.61
CA ILE A 240 4.40 14.66 0.99
C ILE A 240 4.08 14.96 -0.46
N PHE A 241 4.41 14.01 -1.34
CA PHE A 241 4.20 14.09 -2.77
C PHE A 241 3.34 12.94 -3.25
N LEU A 242 2.48 13.22 -4.22
CA LEU A 242 1.69 12.23 -4.96
C LEU A 242 2.31 12.02 -6.32
N ILE A 243 2.49 10.75 -6.69
CA ILE A 243 3.05 10.33 -7.98
C ILE A 243 2.01 9.49 -8.71
N SER A 244 1.60 9.98 -9.88
CA SER A 244 0.70 9.25 -10.77
C SER A 244 1.45 8.12 -11.49
N GLU A 245 0.96 6.88 -11.36
CA GLU A 245 1.47 5.71 -12.11
C GLU A 245 1.39 5.93 -13.64
N ASN A 246 0.35 6.64 -14.09
CA ASN A 246 0.07 6.83 -15.50
C ASN A 246 0.96 7.89 -16.16
N THR A 247 1.23 8.99 -15.47
CA THR A 247 1.92 10.16 -16.04
C THR A 247 3.31 10.41 -15.46
N MET A 248 3.65 9.78 -14.34
CA MET A 248 4.82 10.14 -13.51
C MET A 248 4.84 11.61 -13.08
N SER A 249 3.68 12.28 -13.08
CA SER A 249 3.57 13.65 -12.59
C SER A 249 3.71 13.65 -11.07
N ILE A 250 4.47 14.61 -10.55
CA ILE A 250 4.72 14.82 -9.13
C ILE A 250 3.89 16.00 -8.67
N GLN A 251 3.07 15.81 -7.65
CA GLN A 251 2.27 16.86 -7.03
C GLN A 251 2.59 16.93 -5.54
N GLU A 252 2.95 18.11 -5.03
CA GLU A 252 3.12 18.34 -3.60
C GLU A 252 1.76 18.52 -2.91
N VAL A 253 1.62 17.95 -1.71
CA VAL A 253 0.42 18.07 -0.89
C VAL A 253 0.62 19.22 0.11
N HIS A 254 0.06 20.39 -0.21
CA HIS A 254 0.25 21.61 0.57
C HIS A 254 -0.58 21.73 1.85
N THR A 255 -1.53 20.83 2.08
CA THR A 255 -2.44 20.84 3.24
C THR A 255 -1.82 20.23 4.51
N ILE A 256 -0.60 19.71 4.40
CA ILE A 256 0.06 18.95 5.46
C ILE A 256 0.80 19.91 6.40
N ARG A 257 0.71 19.64 7.69
CA ARG A 257 1.40 20.43 8.71
C ARG A 257 2.91 20.18 8.61
N GLU A 258 3.72 21.21 8.52
CA GLU A 258 5.18 21.05 8.51
C GLU A 258 5.68 20.39 9.81
N ARG A 259 6.31 19.22 9.68
CA ARG A 259 6.98 18.45 10.73
C ARG A 259 8.06 17.61 10.07
N GLU A 260 9.04 17.17 10.86
CA GLU A 260 9.92 16.12 10.39
C GLU A 260 9.19 14.78 10.41
N TRP A 261 9.12 14.14 9.24
CA TRP A 261 8.48 12.85 9.05
C TRP A 261 9.50 11.72 8.95
N ILE A 262 9.08 10.50 9.33
CA ILE A 262 9.95 9.32 9.24
C ILE A 262 9.34 8.16 8.44
N SER A 263 8.03 7.92 8.59
CA SER A 263 7.38 6.80 7.92
C SER A 263 5.92 7.08 7.59
N CYS A 264 5.41 6.45 6.53
CA CYS A 264 4.02 6.55 6.12
C CYS A 264 3.44 5.21 5.68
N THR A 265 2.13 5.08 5.87
CA THR A 265 1.33 3.96 5.36
C THR A 265 -0.11 4.43 5.21
N CYS A 266 -0.95 3.73 4.44
CA CYS A 266 -2.33 4.13 4.30
C CYS A 266 -3.30 2.95 4.31
N SER A 267 -4.51 3.25 4.75
CA SER A 267 -5.71 2.44 4.58
C SER A 267 -6.49 2.94 3.37
N ASP A 268 -7.69 2.41 3.13
CA ASP A 268 -8.56 2.91 2.08
C ASP A 268 -9.05 4.36 2.32
N THR A 269 -9.06 4.82 3.57
CA THR A 269 -9.64 6.14 3.90
C THR A 269 -8.67 7.10 4.57
N VAL A 270 -7.62 6.59 5.22
CA VAL A 270 -6.70 7.37 6.05
C VAL A 270 -5.25 7.12 5.66
N LEU A 271 -4.50 8.20 5.48
CA LEU A 271 -3.04 8.23 5.44
C LEU A 271 -2.50 8.42 6.86
N PHE A 272 -1.66 7.50 7.30
CA PHE A 272 -0.96 7.58 8.58
C PHE A 272 0.50 8.02 8.33
N VAL A 273 0.96 9.01 9.08
CA VAL A 273 2.33 9.53 8.99
C VAL A 273 2.91 9.64 10.39
N SER A 274 4.10 9.10 10.63
CA SER A 274 4.79 9.21 11.92
C SER A 274 5.81 10.33 11.93
N THR A 275 5.94 10.99 13.09
CA THR A 275 6.94 12.05 13.31
C THR A 275 8.32 11.50 13.63
N ASN A 276 9.37 12.19 13.17
CA ASN A 276 10.78 11.89 13.43
C ASN A 276 11.28 12.54 14.73
N GLU A 277 10.60 12.31 15.85
CA GLU A 277 10.96 12.89 17.15
C GLU A 277 10.77 11.90 18.29
N TYR A 278 11.43 12.13 19.42
CA TYR A 278 11.16 11.37 20.65
C TYR A 278 9.71 11.54 21.09
N ALA A 279 9.14 10.48 21.68
CA ALA A 279 7.70 10.37 21.91
C ALA A 279 6.89 10.57 20.62
N SER A 280 7.35 9.93 19.53
CA SER A 280 6.76 10.07 18.20
C SER A 280 5.23 9.95 18.22
N SER A 281 4.58 10.74 17.38
CA SER A 281 3.13 10.74 17.19
C SER A 281 2.75 10.22 15.81
N ILE A 282 1.51 9.77 15.66
CA ILE A 282 0.93 9.41 14.36
C ILE A 282 -0.06 10.51 13.98
N MET A 283 0.16 11.13 12.83
CA MET A 283 -0.78 12.05 12.20
C MET A 283 -1.67 11.25 11.26
N GLU A 284 -2.98 11.44 11.40
CA GLU A 284 -3.99 10.85 10.53
C GLU A 284 -4.49 11.93 9.56
N TYR A 285 -4.48 11.64 8.27
CA TYR A 285 -5.03 12.49 7.22
C TYR A 285 -6.09 11.72 6.43
N THR A 286 -7.13 12.40 5.94
CA THR A 286 -8.03 11.83 4.92
C THR A 286 -7.23 11.54 3.66
N LEU A 287 -7.67 10.59 2.86
CA LEU A 287 -7.14 10.41 1.50
C LEU A 287 -8.00 11.12 0.45
N PHE A 288 -9.32 11.06 0.60
CA PHE A 288 -10.29 11.53 -0.39
C PHE A 288 -11.38 12.39 0.28
N PRO A 289 -11.93 13.44 -0.38
CA PRO A 289 -11.59 13.94 -1.73
C PRO A 289 -10.24 14.67 -1.80
N THR A 290 -9.78 15.17 -0.67
CA THR A 290 -8.51 15.87 -0.50
C THR A 290 -7.79 15.30 0.72
N ILE A 291 -6.45 15.40 0.73
CA ILE A 291 -5.67 15.02 1.89
C ILE A 291 -5.79 16.13 2.92
N GLU A 292 -6.49 15.87 4.03
CA GLU A 292 -6.74 16.85 5.08
C GLU A 292 -6.45 16.26 6.44
N PHE A 293 -5.95 17.09 7.34
CA PHE A 293 -5.61 16.67 8.69
C PHE A 293 -6.87 16.27 9.47
N ILE A 294 -6.89 15.04 9.97
CA ILE A 294 -7.95 14.53 10.85
C ILE A 294 -7.58 14.81 12.30
N ARG A 295 -6.45 14.24 12.75
CA ARG A 295 -6.01 14.31 14.15
C ARG A 295 -4.57 13.86 14.32
N GLU A 296 -3.99 14.23 15.45
CA GLU A 296 -2.71 13.75 15.94
C GLU A 296 -2.96 12.75 17.08
N ARG A 297 -2.28 11.61 17.03
CA ARG A 297 -2.28 10.58 18.07
C ARG A 297 -0.94 10.61 18.79
N LYS A 298 -0.94 11.05 20.05
CA LYS A 298 0.27 11.21 20.88
C LYS A 298 0.09 10.69 22.30
N HIS A 299 1.20 10.59 23.03
CA HIS A 299 1.25 10.32 24.47
C HIS A 299 0.28 11.27 25.24
N PRO A 300 -0.49 10.82 26.26
CA PRO A 300 -0.33 9.60 27.07
C PRO A 300 -1.14 8.38 26.62
N LEU A 301 -1.66 8.35 25.39
CA LEU A 301 -2.39 7.18 24.86
C LEU A 301 -1.47 5.98 24.50
N ILE A 302 -0.30 5.89 25.15
CA ILE A 302 0.68 4.79 25.08
C ILE A 302 1.04 4.44 23.63
N LEU A 303 1.54 5.40 22.83
CA LEU A 303 2.16 5.08 21.53
C LEU A 303 3.66 4.88 21.70
N CYS A 304 4.36 5.94 22.11
CA CYS A 304 5.77 5.88 22.49
C CYS A 304 5.97 6.57 23.83
N ASN A 305 6.85 6.00 24.66
CA ASN A 305 7.41 6.65 25.83
C ASN A 305 8.30 7.83 25.43
N LYS A 306 8.68 8.67 26.42
CA LYS A 306 9.54 9.84 26.18
C LYS A 306 10.89 9.52 25.57
N ASP A 307 11.42 8.32 25.82
CA ASP A 307 12.73 7.87 25.31
C ASP A 307 12.60 6.95 24.07
N GLU A 308 11.39 6.82 23.54
CA GLU A 308 11.08 5.99 22.39
C GLU A 308 10.82 6.84 21.16
N TYR A 309 11.16 6.26 20.00
CA TYR A 309 10.87 6.85 18.71
C TYR A 309 10.34 5.77 17.74
N MET A 310 9.33 6.11 16.95
CA MET A 310 8.80 5.24 15.91
C MET A 310 9.71 5.27 14.70
N VAL A 311 10.17 4.09 14.31
CA VAL A 311 11.07 3.97 13.17
C VAL A 311 10.30 3.67 11.90
N GLY A 312 9.19 2.92 11.99
CA GLY A 312 8.35 2.60 10.84
C GLY A 312 6.94 2.17 11.21
N ILE A 313 6.02 2.39 10.28
CA ILE A 313 4.60 2.05 10.41
C ILE A 313 4.10 1.34 9.15
N VAL A 314 3.26 0.31 9.32
CA VAL A 314 2.63 -0.39 8.19
C VAL A 314 1.20 -0.76 8.54
N TYR A 315 0.27 -0.38 7.67
CA TYR A 315 -1.14 -0.75 7.76
C TYR A 315 -1.40 -2.07 7.03
N ASN A 316 -2.22 -2.92 7.63
CA ASN A 316 -2.80 -4.08 6.96
C ASN A 316 -4.15 -4.42 7.60
N ASN A 317 -5.19 -4.52 6.78
CA ASN A 317 -6.48 -5.11 7.13
C ASN A 317 -7.04 -4.63 8.51
N GLY A 318 -7.12 -3.32 8.71
CA GLY A 318 -7.65 -2.71 9.93
C GLY A 318 -6.66 -2.62 11.10
N ASN A 319 -5.44 -3.11 10.94
CA ASN A 319 -4.39 -3.06 11.95
C ASN A 319 -3.20 -2.23 11.47
N ILE A 320 -2.44 -1.69 12.41
CA ILE A 320 -1.19 -0.97 12.16
C ILE A 320 -0.07 -1.63 12.97
N ALA A 321 0.96 -2.08 12.28
CA ALA A 321 2.20 -2.53 12.88
C ALA A 321 3.12 -1.32 13.09
N LEU A 322 3.64 -1.18 14.31
CA LEU A 322 4.57 -0.14 14.71
C LEU A 322 5.90 -0.79 15.08
N MET A 323 7.00 -0.20 14.61
CA MET A 323 8.33 -0.52 15.09
C MET A 323 8.83 0.65 15.94
N ILE A 324 9.13 0.38 17.20
CA ILE A 324 9.45 1.39 18.20
C ILE A 324 10.82 1.08 18.78
N MET A 325 11.71 2.06 18.71
CA MET A 325 13.07 1.98 19.21
C MET A 325 13.22 2.80 20.48
N ASN A 326 13.87 2.22 21.48
CA ASN A 326 14.31 2.92 22.68
C ASN A 326 15.85 3.03 22.65
N ILE A 327 16.35 4.24 22.37
CA ILE A 327 17.79 4.49 22.22
C ILE A 327 18.52 4.26 23.55
N SER A 328 17.93 4.74 24.65
CA SER A 328 18.52 4.64 25.98
C SER A 328 18.70 3.18 26.44
N LYS A 329 17.75 2.31 26.10
CA LYS A 329 17.79 0.88 26.41
C LYS A 329 18.43 0.03 25.32
N LYS A 330 18.78 0.63 24.17
CA LYS A 330 19.27 -0.06 22.96
C LYS A 330 18.36 -1.22 22.52
N SER A 331 17.05 -1.02 22.64
CA SER A 331 16.05 -2.07 22.39
C SER A 331 15.07 -1.63 21.32
N VAL A 332 14.64 -2.57 20.49
CA VAL A 332 13.49 -2.39 19.59
C VAL A 332 12.36 -3.28 20.08
N HIS A 333 11.14 -2.80 19.97
CA HIS A 333 9.95 -3.63 20.09
C HIS A 333 8.99 -3.32 18.95
N ILE A 334 8.19 -4.32 18.65
CA ILE A 334 7.21 -4.32 17.59
C ILE A 334 5.85 -4.43 18.25
N GLU A 335 4.89 -3.65 17.78
CA GLU A 335 3.52 -3.73 18.28
C GLU A 335 2.55 -3.80 17.13
N LEU A 336 1.55 -4.65 17.26
CA LEU A 336 0.38 -4.60 16.41
C LEU A 336 -0.75 -3.92 17.16
N ARG A 337 -1.38 -2.94 16.52
CA ARG A 337 -2.48 -2.17 17.11
C ARG A 337 -3.66 -2.15 16.16
N ASN A 338 -4.87 -2.01 16.72
CA ASN A 338 -6.03 -1.70 15.90
C ASN A 338 -5.87 -0.30 15.31
N ALA A 339 -6.01 -0.12 14.00
CA ALA A 339 -5.73 1.17 13.36
C ALA A 339 -6.71 2.29 13.78
N LYS A 340 -7.94 1.93 14.20
CA LYS A 340 -8.97 2.88 14.60
C LYS A 340 -8.86 3.30 16.06
N THR A 341 -8.64 2.35 16.97
CA THR A 341 -8.57 2.63 18.42
C THR A 341 -7.14 2.84 18.92
N LEU A 342 -6.15 2.33 18.18
CA LEU A 342 -4.75 2.19 18.58
C LEU A 342 -4.55 1.32 19.83
N GLU A 343 -5.56 0.53 20.21
CA GLU A 343 -5.42 -0.49 21.24
C GLU A 343 -4.43 -1.55 20.77
N ARG A 344 -3.51 -1.90 21.66
CA ARG A 344 -2.48 -2.89 21.39
C ARG A 344 -3.06 -4.30 21.41
N ILE A 345 -2.86 -5.02 20.31
CA ILE A 345 -3.26 -6.40 20.11
C ILE A 345 -2.17 -7.32 20.66
N TRP A 346 -0.93 -7.14 20.21
CA TRP A 346 0.24 -7.84 20.74
C TRP A 346 1.50 -6.97 20.67
N SER A 347 2.52 -7.38 21.41
CA SER A 347 3.86 -6.81 21.36
C SER A 347 4.88 -7.92 21.30
N PHE A 348 5.94 -7.70 20.52
CA PHE A 348 7.07 -8.61 20.38
C PHE A 348 8.37 -7.82 20.48
N GLN A 349 9.30 -8.28 21.31
CA GLN A 349 10.61 -7.68 21.45
C GLN A 349 11.65 -8.61 20.84
N PRO A 350 12.19 -8.30 19.64
CA PRO A 350 13.29 -9.06 19.07
C PRO A 350 14.54 -8.97 19.95
N ASP A 351 15.39 -10.00 19.87
CA ASP A 351 16.72 -10.06 20.47
C ASP A 351 17.75 -9.18 19.72
N THR A 352 17.33 -7.99 19.29
CA THR A 352 18.14 -7.05 18.52
C THR A 352 18.65 -5.94 19.42
N VAL A 353 19.96 -5.77 19.45
CA VAL A 353 20.61 -4.65 20.13
C VAL A 353 20.73 -3.50 19.13
N CYS A 354 19.89 -2.48 19.31
CA CYS A 354 19.91 -1.35 18.40
C CYS A 354 21.03 -0.38 18.77
N THR A 355 22.01 -0.22 17.88
CA THR A 355 23.15 0.66 18.10
C THR A 355 23.12 1.88 17.20
N GLN A 356 22.36 1.83 16.10
CA GLN A 356 22.27 2.89 15.11
C GLN A 356 20.84 3.40 14.94
N LYS A 357 20.70 4.59 14.36
CA LYS A 357 19.41 5.18 13.95
C LYS A 357 18.95 4.62 12.60
N ILE A 358 19.20 3.34 12.31
CA ILE A 358 18.84 2.77 11.01
C ILE A 358 17.45 2.14 11.09
N ALA A 359 16.69 2.45 10.05
CA ALA A 359 15.34 2.06 9.79
C ALA A 359 15.12 0.54 9.88
N PHE A 360 14.44 0.07 10.92
CA PHE A 360 13.66 -1.17 10.81
C PHE A 360 12.45 -0.86 9.92
N ARG A 361 12.18 -1.75 8.99
CA ARG A 361 11.04 -1.61 8.07
C ARG A 361 10.26 -2.92 8.05
N SER A 362 8.98 -2.82 7.74
CA SER A 362 8.11 -3.98 7.65
C SER A 362 7.34 -3.93 6.34
N CYS A 363 6.82 -5.08 5.95
CA CYS A 363 5.74 -5.17 4.99
C CYS A 363 4.69 -6.15 5.49
N SER A 364 3.45 -5.91 5.09
CA SER A 364 2.39 -6.88 5.25
C SER A 364 2.59 -8.03 4.28
N LEU A 365 2.39 -9.24 4.77
CA LEU A 365 2.30 -10.45 3.97
C LEU A 365 0.83 -10.87 3.81
N THR A 366 0.56 -11.87 2.97
CA THR A 366 -0.77 -12.47 2.91
C THR A 366 -1.15 -13.08 4.25
N CYS A 367 -2.45 -13.30 4.48
CA CYS A 367 -2.98 -13.94 5.70
C CYS A 367 -2.74 -13.16 7.01
N ASP A 368 -2.61 -11.83 6.92
CA ASP A 368 -2.34 -10.94 8.07
C ASP A 368 -1.03 -11.26 8.80
N GLU A 369 -0.08 -11.89 8.11
CA GLU A 369 1.30 -12.07 8.58
C GLU A 369 2.14 -10.82 8.27
N TRP A 370 3.30 -10.73 8.92
CA TRP A 370 4.15 -9.55 8.89
C TRP A 370 5.59 -9.98 8.65
N LEU A 371 6.27 -9.29 7.74
CA LEU A 371 7.69 -9.45 7.53
C LEU A 371 8.41 -8.21 8.07
N PHE A 372 9.30 -8.42 9.03
CA PHE A 372 10.14 -7.38 9.59
C PHE A 372 11.57 -7.54 9.08
N VAL A 373 12.15 -6.43 8.67
CA VAL A 373 13.52 -6.33 8.18
C VAL A 373 14.39 -5.78 9.30
N ASP A 374 15.32 -6.62 9.76
CA ASP A 374 16.26 -6.30 10.82
C ASP A 374 17.64 -6.08 10.22
N TYR A 375 17.96 -4.80 10.04
CA TYR A 375 19.23 -4.35 9.47
C TYR A 375 20.43 -4.67 10.38
N GLU A 376 20.27 -4.51 11.69
CA GLU A 376 21.37 -4.62 12.66
C GLU A 376 21.91 -6.06 12.76
N THR A 377 21.02 -7.04 12.60
CA THR A 377 21.39 -8.48 12.65
C THR A 377 21.31 -9.17 11.30
N GLU A 378 21.14 -8.41 10.21
CA GLU A 378 21.09 -8.89 8.83
C GLU A 378 20.11 -10.05 8.64
N ARG A 379 18.86 -9.87 9.09
CA ARG A 379 17.84 -10.92 9.04
C ARG A 379 16.44 -10.41 8.71
N LEU A 380 15.59 -11.34 8.34
CA LEU A 380 14.17 -11.17 8.13
C LEU A 380 13.42 -11.98 9.19
N LEU A 381 12.39 -11.37 9.80
CA LEU A 381 11.56 -11.99 10.82
C LEU A 381 10.13 -12.09 10.29
N GLN A 382 9.63 -13.30 10.10
CA GLN A 382 8.22 -13.54 9.79
C GLN A 382 7.44 -13.70 11.09
N ILE A 383 6.46 -12.83 11.30
CA ILE A 383 5.59 -12.83 12.48
C ILE A 383 4.16 -13.12 12.05
N THR A 384 3.54 -14.10 12.71
CA THR A 384 2.16 -14.48 12.48
C THR A 384 1.20 -13.39 12.93
N LYS A 385 -0.07 -13.46 12.51
CA LYS A 385 -1.13 -12.54 12.94
C LYS A 385 -1.31 -12.44 14.46
N ASP A 386 -0.97 -13.51 15.21
CA ASP A 386 -1.04 -13.59 16.67
C ASP A 386 0.27 -13.22 17.38
N GLY A 387 1.25 -12.67 16.66
CA GLY A 387 2.48 -12.12 17.24
C GLY A 387 3.55 -13.16 17.56
N LYS A 388 3.46 -14.38 17.01
CA LYS A 388 4.49 -15.41 17.16
C LYS A 388 5.48 -15.34 16.02
N VAL A 389 6.75 -15.55 16.33
CA VAL A 389 7.78 -15.71 15.30
C VAL A 389 7.57 -17.05 14.61
N LYS A 390 7.31 -16.99 13.30
CA LYS A 390 7.16 -18.16 12.43
C LYS A 390 8.51 -18.59 11.87
N GLU A 391 9.28 -17.63 11.36
CA GLU A 391 10.57 -17.90 10.73
C GLU A 391 11.55 -16.74 10.94
N ILE A 392 12.84 -17.08 11.03
CA ILE A 392 13.96 -16.12 11.09
C ILE A 392 14.96 -16.51 10.01
N ILE A 393 15.23 -15.59 9.09
CA ILE A 393 16.07 -15.86 7.91
C ILE A 393 17.22 -14.87 7.90
N LYS A 394 18.45 -15.38 7.95
CA LYS A 394 19.64 -14.55 7.70
C LYS A 394 19.65 -14.13 6.24
N TYR A 395 19.97 -12.87 5.99
CA TYR A 395 19.90 -12.31 4.66
C TYR A 395 21.09 -11.40 4.39
N TYR A 396 21.85 -11.72 3.34
CA TYR A 396 23.01 -10.96 2.88
C TYR A 396 22.88 -10.67 1.38
N PRO A 397 23.17 -9.45 0.90
CA PRO A 397 23.63 -8.26 1.63
C PRO A 397 22.55 -7.67 2.54
N CYS A 398 22.96 -6.88 3.53
CA CYS A 398 22.08 -6.38 4.59
C CYS A 398 20.79 -5.75 4.03
N PRO A 399 19.60 -6.21 4.48
CA PRO A 399 18.32 -5.72 3.96
C PRO A 399 17.90 -4.43 4.67
N TYR A 400 17.37 -3.48 3.90
CA TYR A 400 16.81 -2.21 4.39
C TYR A 400 15.29 -2.21 4.43
N ARG A 401 14.66 -2.82 3.42
CA ARG A 401 13.22 -2.74 3.22
C ARG A 401 12.72 -3.91 2.41
N ALA A 402 11.51 -4.35 2.73
CA ALA A 402 10.78 -5.33 1.96
C ALA A 402 9.48 -4.71 1.45
N VAL A 403 9.03 -5.12 0.27
CA VAL A 403 7.63 -5.00 -0.13
C VAL A 403 7.23 -6.28 -0.85
N LEU A 404 5.98 -6.70 -0.63
CA LEU A 404 5.38 -7.72 -1.45
C LEU A 404 5.14 -7.13 -2.85
N PHE A 405 5.71 -7.75 -3.87
CA PHE A 405 5.57 -7.38 -5.27
C PHE A 405 4.70 -8.44 -5.94
N ASP A 406 3.43 -8.13 -6.21
CA ASP A 406 2.43 -9.15 -6.59
C ASP A 406 2.13 -10.14 -5.43
N GLN A 407 1.59 -11.32 -5.70
CA GLN A 407 1.17 -12.27 -4.66
C GLN A 407 2.29 -13.22 -4.20
N ASP A 408 3.29 -13.45 -5.04
CA ASP A 408 4.30 -14.49 -4.89
C ASP A 408 5.73 -13.96 -5.10
N LYS A 409 5.92 -12.64 -5.21
CA LYS A 409 7.26 -12.06 -5.28
C LYS A 409 7.51 -11.11 -4.13
N LEU A 410 8.74 -11.10 -3.67
CA LEU A 410 9.22 -10.20 -2.64
C LEU A 410 10.34 -9.34 -3.23
N ALA A 411 10.22 -8.03 -3.09
CA ALA A 411 11.28 -7.09 -3.43
C ALA A 411 11.97 -6.62 -2.15
N LEU A 412 13.27 -6.94 -2.04
CA LEU A 412 14.12 -6.58 -0.92
C LEU A 412 15.11 -5.50 -1.34
N SER A 413 14.98 -4.31 -0.78
CA SER A 413 16.00 -3.27 -0.87
C SER A 413 17.19 -3.65 -0.01
N THR A 414 18.39 -3.58 -0.58
CA THR A 414 19.65 -3.85 0.10
C THR A 414 20.66 -2.74 -0.20
N LEU A 415 21.86 -2.84 0.39
CA LEU A 415 23.00 -2.00 0.04
C LEU A 415 23.38 -2.08 -1.46
N ASN A 416 23.14 -3.22 -2.11
CA ASN A 416 23.62 -3.49 -3.47
C ASN A 416 22.54 -3.32 -4.56
N GLY A 417 21.30 -2.99 -4.18
CA GLY A 417 20.19 -2.81 -5.13
C GLY A 417 18.87 -3.33 -4.59
N VAL A 418 17.98 -3.75 -5.48
CA VAL A 418 16.73 -4.45 -5.14
C VAL A 418 16.80 -5.89 -5.60
N HIS A 419 16.73 -6.81 -4.65
CA HIS A 419 16.71 -8.23 -4.91
C HIS A 419 15.26 -8.68 -5.03
N LEU A 420 14.92 -9.33 -6.14
CA LEU A 420 13.61 -9.91 -6.37
C LEU A 420 13.66 -11.42 -6.10
N HIS A 421 12.74 -11.89 -5.27
CA HIS A 421 12.59 -13.29 -4.89
C HIS A 421 11.20 -13.79 -5.23
N THR A 422 11.09 -15.09 -5.45
CA THR A 422 9.81 -15.79 -5.49
C THR A 422 9.58 -16.43 -4.12
N ILE A 423 8.38 -16.27 -3.58
CA ILE A 423 7.92 -16.85 -2.32
C ILE A 423 6.70 -17.73 -2.61
N HIS A 424 6.63 -18.91 -2.02
CA HIS A 424 5.61 -19.93 -2.32
C HIS A 424 4.63 -20.15 -1.16
#